data_AF-A0A9D5ETP0-F1
#
_entry.id   AF-A0A9D5ETP0-F1
#
_cell.length_a   1.000
_cell.length_b   1.000
_cell.length_c   1.000
_cell.angle_alpha   90.00
_cell.angle_beta   90.00
_cell.angle_gamma   90.00
#
_symmetry.space_group_name_H-M   'P 1'
#
loop_
_entity.id
_entity.type
_entity.pdbx_description
1 polymer ?
#
loop_
_entity_poly.entity_id
_entity_poly.type
_entity_poly.pdbx_seq_one_letter_code
_entity_poly.pdbx_strand_id
1 'polypeptide(L)'
;MSTWADLFNSPTELEFEGKTYQLRQLNGIEEGIFQRWLEQRARDGIGRATELDDERRRHLDKDVNDAIAVGDYEFGSELCVKALQNKAGIIKAVSLILRDQGINEATAKRFVDQHQKQIAAVLVSRLTTDPFVMRAALVTLGLPEDFLRPDADSSSDSATHPLATKSGTSEASPPINSHSSSPSSEGQTATPS
;
A
#
# COMPACT_ATOMS: atom_id res chain seq x y z
N MET A 1 -25.34 -1.57 9.32
CA MET A 1 -24.53 -0.59 8.56
C MET A 1 -23.52 -1.42 7.81
N SER A 2 -23.49 -1.36 6.48
CA SER A 2 -22.58 -2.17 5.68
C SER A 2 -21.15 -1.65 5.81
N THR A 3 -20.18 -2.54 5.97
CA THR A 3 -18.76 -2.18 6.02
C THR A 3 -18.26 -1.85 4.62
N TRP A 4 -17.09 -1.20 4.45
CA TRP A 4 -16.53 -1.00 3.10
C TRP A 4 -16.27 -2.35 2.40
N ALA A 5 -15.84 -3.36 3.14
CA ALA A 5 -15.67 -4.71 2.59
C ALA A 5 -17.01 -5.32 2.13
N ASP A 6 -18.08 -5.14 2.90
CA ASP A 6 -19.43 -5.60 2.51
C ASP A 6 -20.00 -4.78 1.34
N LEU A 7 -19.62 -3.51 1.25
CA LEU A 7 -19.98 -2.59 0.17
C LEU A 7 -19.42 -3.04 -1.18
N PHE A 8 -18.23 -3.62 -1.16
CA PHE A 8 -17.59 -4.19 -2.36
C PHE A 8 -18.02 -5.63 -2.61
N ASN A 9 -18.47 -6.38 -1.60
CA ASN A 9 -18.83 -7.79 -1.75
C ASN A 9 -20.32 -8.05 -2.03
N SER A 10 -21.21 -7.09 -1.76
CA SER A 10 -22.66 -7.26 -1.97
C SER A 10 -23.32 -6.01 -2.59
N PRO A 11 -24.26 -6.17 -3.54
CA PRO A 11 -25.01 -5.04 -4.08
C PRO A 11 -25.73 -4.30 -2.95
N THR A 12 -25.36 -3.05 -2.72
CA THR A 12 -25.88 -2.25 -1.60
C THR A 12 -26.39 -0.91 -2.10
N GLU A 13 -27.59 -0.52 -1.66
CA GLU A 13 -28.12 0.81 -1.90
C GLU A 13 -27.54 1.80 -0.89
N LEU A 14 -27.08 2.96 -1.36
CA LEU A 14 -26.57 4.00 -0.47
C LEU A 14 -27.07 5.38 -0.87
N GLU A 15 -27.66 6.09 0.10
CA GLU A 15 -28.19 7.42 -0.10
C GLU A 15 -27.13 8.50 0.16
N PHE A 16 -26.87 9.35 -0.83
CA PHE A 16 -25.96 10.49 -0.71
C PHE A 16 -26.51 11.70 -1.47
N GLU A 17 -26.56 12.85 -0.80
CA GLU A 17 -27.13 14.11 -1.34
C GLU A 17 -28.56 13.94 -1.91
N GLY A 18 -29.39 13.13 -1.26
CA GLY A 18 -30.78 12.89 -1.67
C GLY A 18 -30.93 12.02 -2.92
N LYS A 19 -29.87 11.31 -3.33
CA LYS A 19 -29.88 10.31 -4.40
C LYS A 19 -29.44 8.96 -3.86
N THR A 20 -30.15 7.91 -4.28
CA THR A 20 -29.76 6.53 -3.99
C THR A 20 -28.84 6.03 -5.09
N TYR A 21 -27.66 5.55 -4.68
CA TYR A 21 -26.67 4.94 -5.54
C TYR A 21 -26.65 3.43 -5.32
N GLN A 22 -26.48 2.70 -6.42
CA GLN A 22 -26.35 1.25 -6.40
C GLN A 22 -24.88 0.88 -6.42
N LEU A 23 -24.38 0.39 -5.30
CA LEU A 23 -23.01 -0.12 -5.20
C LEU A 23 -23.02 -1.58 -5.65
N ARG A 24 -21.98 -1.97 -6.38
CA ARG A 24 -21.80 -3.32 -6.91
C ARG A 24 -20.31 -3.68 -6.90
N GLN A 25 -20.02 -4.94 -7.13
CA GLN A 25 -18.67 -5.39 -7.45
C GLN A 25 -18.16 -4.69 -8.72
N LEU A 26 -16.85 -4.47 -8.76
CA LEU A 26 -16.16 -4.03 -9.97
C LEU A 26 -16.35 -5.10 -11.05
N ASN A 27 -16.58 -4.68 -12.29
CA ASN A 27 -16.54 -5.61 -13.42
C ASN A 27 -15.11 -5.73 -13.95
N GLY A 28 -14.82 -6.73 -14.78
CA GLY A 28 -13.46 -6.96 -15.30
C GLY A 28 -12.83 -5.76 -16.04
N ILE A 29 -13.65 -4.90 -16.66
CA ILE A 29 -13.14 -3.68 -17.31
C ILE A 29 -12.69 -2.67 -16.24
N GLU A 30 -13.49 -2.48 -15.20
CA GLU A 30 -13.17 -1.58 -14.10
C GLU A 30 -12.02 -2.07 -13.24
N GLU A 31 -11.92 -3.38 -13.03
CA GLU A 31 -10.76 -4.01 -12.42
C GLU A 31 -9.49 -3.67 -13.21
N GLY A 32 -9.50 -3.84 -14.54
CA GLY A 32 -8.36 -3.46 -15.39
C GLY A 32 -8.03 -1.96 -15.34
N ILE A 33 -9.04 -1.09 -15.24
CA ILE A 33 -8.81 0.36 -15.06
C ILE A 33 -8.19 0.65 -13.69
N PHE A 34 -8.62 -0.05 -12.65
CA PHE A 34 -8.07 0.09 -11.30
C PHE A 34 -6.62 -0.39 -11.23
N GLN A 35 -6.31 -1.55 -11.82
CA GLN A 35 -4.94 -2.07 -11.96
C GLN A 35 -4.03 -1.05 -12.63
N ARG A 36 -4.42 -0.55 -13.82
CA ARG A 36 -3.64 0.48 -14.54
C ARG A 36 -3.44 1.74 -13.71
N TRP A 37 -4.44 2.15 -12.93
CA TRP A 37 -4.30 3.27 -12.01
C TRP A 37 -3.26 3.02 -10.92
N LEU A 38 -3.18 1.80 -10.36
CA LEU A 38 -2.14 1.44 -9.38
C LEU A 38 -0.74 1.50 -9.99
N GLU A 39 -0.57 0.96 -11.20
CA GLU A 39 0.69 1.01 -11.91
C GLU A 39 1.14 2.45 -12.17
N GLN A 40 0.21 3.29 -12.66
CA GLN A 40 0.51 4.71 -12.91
C GLN A 40 0.89 5.41 -11.61
N ARG A 41 0.18 5.12 -10.52
CA ARG A 41 0.48 5.69 -9.20
C ARG A 41 1.88 5.30 -8.70
N ALA A 42 2.33 4.07 -8.98
CA ALA A 42 3.68 3.62 -8.64
C ALA A 42 4.75 4.40 -9.43
N ARG A 43 4.57 4.52 -10.76
CA ARG A 43 5.44 5.31 -11.64
C ARG A 43 5.48 6.79 -11.24
N ASP A 44 4.33 7.38 -10.95
CA ASP A 44 4.22 8.77 -10.46
C ASP A 44 4.89 8.96 -9.09
N GLY A 45 4.98 7.90 -8.27
CA GLY A 45 5.71 7.90 -7.01
C GLY A 45 7.21 8.13 -7.25
N ILE A 46 7.77 7.43 -8.23
CA ILE A 46 9.17 7.56 -8.64
C ILE A 46 9.44 8.94 -9.23
N GLY A 47 8.56 9.41 -10.12
CA GLY A 47 8.68 10.73 -10.75
C GLY A 47 8.64 11.90 -9.75
N ARG A 48 7.94 11.73 -8.61
CA ARG A 48 7.87 12.74 -7.54
C ARG A 48 9.06 12.72 -6.60
N ALA A 49 9.87 11.67 -6.61
CA ALA A 49 11.06 11.59 -5.78
C ALA A 49 12.20 12.42 -6.40
N THR A 50 12.20 13.72 -6.09
CA THR A 50 13.14 14.71 -6.63
C THR A 50 14.55 14.57 -6.10
N GLU A 51 14.73 13.88 -4.98
CA GLU A 51 16.02 13.68 -4.32
C GLU A 51 16.81 12.48 -4.88
N LEU A 52 16.20 11.68 -5.75
CA LEU A 52 16.85 10.54 -6.38
C LEU A 52 17.74 10.97 -7.53
N ASP A 53 18.94 10.38 -7.59
CA ASP A 53 19.76 10.43 -8.79
C ASP A 53 19.11 9.65 -9.95
N ASP A 54 19.61 9.90 -11.16
CA ASP A 54 19.04 9.31 -12.39
C ASP A 54 19.23 7.79 -12.45
N GLU A 55 20.30 7.27 -11.86
CA GLU A 55 20.59 5.84 -11.83
C GLU A 55 19.58 5.10 -10.93
N ARG A 56 19.35 5.61 -9.72
CA ARG A 56 18.37 5.07 -8.79
C ARG A 56 16.95 5.19 -9.33
N ARG A 57 16.63 6.28 -10.01
CA ARG A 57 15.33 6.44 -10.68
C ARG A 57 15.08 5.34 -11.71
N ARG A 58 16.08 5.05 -12.58
CA ARG A 58 16.00 3.97 -13.57
C ARG A 58 15.87 2.60 -12.93
N HIS A 59 16.56 2.36 -11.82
CA HIS A 59 16.42 1.11 -11.06
C HIS A 59 15.00 0.93 -10.53
N LEU A 60 14.42 1.95 -9.90
CA LEU A 60 13.04 1.88 -9.41
C LEU A 60 12.02 1.72 -10.54
N ASP A 61 12.22 2.39 -11.68
CA ASP A 61 11.34 2.22 -12.84
C ASP A 61 11.40 0.79 -13.38
N LYS A 62 12.59 0.18 -13.39
CA LYS A 62 12.76 -1.23 -13.73
C LYS A 62 12.03 -2.13 -12.73
N ASP A 63 12.22 -1.91 -11.44
CA ASP A 63 11.57 -2.69 -10.37
C ASP A 63 10.04 -2.64 -10.49
N VAL A 64 9.46 -1.47 -10.81
CA VAL A 64 8.02 -1.34 -11.06
C VAL A 64 7.59 -2.12 -12.30
N ASN A 65 8.36 -2.07 -13.40
CA ASN A 65 8.01 -2.83 -14.61
C ASN A 65 8.14 -4.35 -14.40
N ASP A 66 9.13 -4.79 -13.63
CA ASP A 66 9.29 -6.20 -13.25
C ASP A 66 8.11 -6.66 -12.38
N ALA A 67 7.69 -5.85 -11.39
CA ALA A 67 6.50 -6.11 -10.56
C ALA A 67 5.19 -6.18 -11.38
N ILE A 68 5.06 -5.33 -12.41
CA ILE A 68 3.94 -5.38 -13.36
C ILE A 68 3.97 -6.68 -14.17
N ALA A 69 5.15 -7.10 -14.64
CA ALA A 69 5.30 -8.30 -15.45
C ALA A 69 4.99 -9.59 -14.68
N VAL A 70 5.21 -9.62 -13.36
CA VAL A 70 4.87 -10.78 -12.50
C VAL A 70 3.44 -10.73 -11.95
N GLY A 71 2.68 -9.67 -12.23
CA GLY A 71 1.28 -9.55 -11.83
C GLY A 71 1.03 -8.97 -10.43
N ASP A 72 2.02 -8.32 -9.81
CA ASP A 72 1.85 -7.75 -8.46
C ASP A 72 0.78 -6.66 -8.39
N TYR A 73 0.40 -6.06 -9.52
CA TYR A 73 -0.65 -5.05 -9.61
C TYR A 73 -2.00 -5.61 -10.10
N GLU A 74 -2.10 -6.92 -10.36
CA GLU A 74 -3.36 -7.55 -10.77
C GLU A 74 -4.44 -7.42 -9.69
N PHE A 75 -5.70 -7.50 -10.13
CA PHE A 75 -6.82 -7.36 -9.23
C PHE A 75 -6.92 -8.61 -8.35
N GLY A 76 -6.97 -8.42 -7.03
CA GLY A 76 -6.86 -9.50 -6.05
C GLY A 76 -5.43 -9.77 -5.56
N SER A 77 -4.41 -9.09 -6.11
CA SER A 77 -3.04 -9.14 -5.56
C SER A 77 -2.96 -8.50 -4.17
N GLU A 78 -1.89 -8.77 -3.44
CA GLU A 78 -1.65 -8.16 -2.14
C GLU A 78 -1.59 -6.62 -2.22
N LEU A 79 -0.96 -6.06 -3.26
CA LEU A 79 -0.89 -4.61 -3.46
C LEU A 79 -2.27 -4.03 -3.76
N CYS A 80 -3.10 -4.73 -4.53
CA CYS A 80 -4.47 -4.32 -4.81
C CYS A 80 -5.31 -4.27 -3.51
N VAL A 81 -5.23 -5.32 -2.68
CA VAL A 81 -5.93 -5.37 -1.38
C VAL A 81 -5.47 -4.24 -0.46
N LYS A 82 -4.15 -4.02 -0.33
CA LYS A 82 -3.60 -2.90 0.44
C LYS A 82 -4.07 -1.55 -0.11
N ALA A 83 -4.18 -1.41 -1.43
CA ALA A 83 -4.70 -0.18 -2.02
C ALA A 83 -6.18 0.05 -1.67
N LEU A 84 -7.01 -1.00 -1.65
CA LEU A 84 -8.42 -0.94 -1.26
C LEU A 84 -8.63 -0.66 0.24
N GLN A 85 -7.62 -0.87 1.07
CA GLN A 85 -7.63 -0.42 2.48
C GLN A 85 -7.27 1.06 2.62
N ASN A 86 -6.61 1.63 1.61
CA ASN A 86 -6.21 3.04 1.61
C ASN A 86 -7.33 3.93 1.06
N LYS A 87 -7.49 5.10 1.67
CA LYS A 87 -8.50 6.09 1.26
C LYS A 87 -8.46 6.41 -0.25
N ALA A 88 -7.28 6.60 -0.81
CA ALA A 88 -7.14 6.90 -2.25
C ALA A 88 -7.64 5.74 -3.13
N GLY A 89 -7.36 4.49 -2.75
CA GLY A 89 -7.85 3.33 -3.48
C GLY A 89 -9.36 3.15 -3.34
N ILE A 90 -9.92 3.37 -2.14
CA ILE A 90 -11.38 3.35 -1.94
C ILE A 90 -12.05 4.41 -2.82
N ILE A 91 -11.55 5.64 -2.83
CA ILE A 91 -12.08 6.72 -3.68
C ILE A 91 -12.06 6.32 -5.14
N LYS A 92 -10.94 5.74 -5.60
CA LYS A 92 -10.82 5.32 -6.99
C LYS A 92 -11.80 4.18 -7.32
N ALA A 93 -11.90 3.17 -6.47
CA ALA A 93 -12.84 2.07 -6.64
C ALA A 93 -14.30 2.55 -6.68
N VAL A 94 -14.71 3.41 -5.74
CA VAL A 94 -16.06 3.99 -5.71
C VAL A 94 -16.33 4.81 -6.97
N SER A 95 -15.36 5.59 -7.44
CA SER A 95 -15.50 6.38 -8.67
C SER A 95 -15.69 5.51 -9.92
N LEU A 96 -15.15 4.28 -9.93
CA LEU A 96 -15.32 3.33 -11.03
C LEU A 96 -16.68 2.64 -10.96
N ILE A 97 -17.07 2.16 -9.78
CA ILE A 97 -18.35 1.47 -9.55
C ILE A 97 -19.54 2.36 -9.89
N LEU A 98 -19.47 3.63 -9.46
CA LEU A 98 -20.57 4.58 -9.63
C LEU A 98 -20.42 5.46 -10.89
N ARG A 99 -19.45 5.16 -11.76
CA ARG A 99 -19.18 5.95 -12.97
C ARG A 99 -20.42 6.05 -13.86
N ASP A 100 -21.11 4.93 -14.04
CA ASP A 100 -22.31 4.85 -14.89
C ASP A 100 -23.52 5.60 -14.27
N GLN A 101 -23.43 5.95 -12.99
CA GLN A 101 -24.41 6.76 -12.25
C GLN A 101 -24.02 8.24 -12.19
N GLY A 102 -23.03 8.66 -12.98
CA GLY A 102 -22.58 10.05 -13.10
C GLY A 102 -21.66 10.52 -11.98
N ILE A 103 -21.11 9.61 -11.17
CA ILE A 103 -20.17 9.94 -10.11
C ILE A 103 -18.75 10.00 -10.67
N ASN A 104 -18.08 11.13 -10.44
CA ASN A 104 -16.67 11.31 -10.74
C ASN A 104 -15.81 11.16 -9.46
N GLU A 105 -14.50 11.19 -9.62
CA GLU A 105 -13.55 11.00 -8.52
C GLU A 105 -13.66 12.07 -7.42
N ALA A 106 -14.02 13.31 -7.78
CA ALA A 106 -14.21 14.40 -6.82
C ALA A 106 -15.46 14.15 -5.94
N THR A 107 -16.56 13.70 -6.53
CA THR A 107 -17.77 13.34 -5.78
C THR A 107 -17.55 12.07 -4.96
N ALA A 108 -16.88 11.06 -5.52
CA ALA A 108 -16.48 9.85 -4.80
C ALA A 108 -15.61 10.18 -3.56
N LYS A 109 -14.72 11.17 -3.68
CA LYS A 109 -13.95 11.67 -2.54
C LYS A 109 -14.85 12.24 -1.44
N ARG A 110 -15.81 13.11 -1.79
CA ARG A 110 -16.76 13.68 -0.82
C ARG A 110 -17.60 12.61 -0.14
N PHE A 111 -18.00 11.61 -0.91
CA PHE A 111 -18.73 10.44 -0.43
C PHE A 111 -17.93 9.65 0.62
N VAL A 112 -16.69 9.27 0.28
CA VAL A 112 -15.80 8.56 1.21
C VAL A 112 -15.49 9.41 2.45
N ASP A 113 -15.23 10.71 2.28
CA ASP A 113 -14.98 11.65 3.38
C ASP A 113 -16.17 11.71 4.34
N GLN A 114 -17.40 11.78 3.82
CA GLN A 114 -18.62 11.81 4.64
C GLN A 114 -18.82 10.50 5.40
N HIS A 115 -18.64 9.36 4.73
CA HIS A 115 -18.78 8.06 5.37
C HIS A 115 -17.71 7.83 6.46
N GLN A 116 -16.46 8.25 6.23
CA GLN A 116 -15.41 8.23 7.24
C GLN A 116 -15.76 9.11 8.45
N LYS A 117 -16.32 10.30 8.23
CA LYS A 117 -16.78 11.17 9.32
C LYS A 117 -17.95 10.56 10.10
N GLN A 118 -18.88 9.88 9.44
CA GLN A 118 -19.97 9.18 10.11
C GLN A 118 -19.44 8.04 10.99
N ILE A 119 -18.53 7.22 10.47
CA ILE A 119 -17.84 6.18 11.25
C ILE A 119 -17.15 6.80 12.48
N ALA A 120 -16.36 7.86 12.27
CA ALA A 120 -15.66 8.55 13.36
C ALA A 120 -16.64 9.16 14.39
N ALA A 121 -17.75 9.74 13.96
CA ALA A 121 -18.78 10.29 14.85
C ALA A 121 -19.45 9.18 15.67
N VAL A 122 -19.73 8.02 15.07
CA VAL A 122 -20.24 6.85 15.81
C VAL A 122 -19.21 6.40 16.83
N LEU A 123 -17.93 6.25 16.46
CA LEU A 123 -16.86 5.88 17.40
C LEU A 123 -16.74 6.86 18.56
N VAL A 124 -16.71 8.17 18.28
CA VAL A 124 -16.61 9.22 19.31
C VAL A 124 -17.86 9.22 20.21
N SER A 125 -19.05 9.05 19.65
CA SER A 125 -20.30 8.99 20.43
C SER A 125 -20.40 7.73 21.30
N ARG A 126 -19.65 6.68 20.95
CA ARG A 126 -19.61 5.38 21.65
C ARG A 126 -18.32 5.19 22.46
N LEU A 127 -17.45 6.20 22.49
CA LEU A 127 -16.24 6.27 23.32
C LEU A 127 -16.67 6.42 24.78
N THR A 128 -17.16 5.30 25.29
CA THR A 128 -17.48 5.03 26.68
C THR A 128 -16.28 4.30 27.27
N THR A 129 -16.09 4.39 28.58
CA THR A 129 -15.05 3.65 29.31
C THR A 129 -15.27 2.13 29.30
N ASP A 130 -16.37 1.65 28.70
CA ASP A 130 -16.74 0.24 28.64
C ASP A 130 -16.19 -0.44 27.35
N PRO A 131 -15.21 -1.36 27.49
CA PRO A 131 -14.61 -2.05 26.37
C PRO A 131 -15.58 -2.97 25.60
N PHE A 132 -16.69 -3.41 26.20
CA PHE A 132 -17.65 -4.31 25.55
C PHE A 132 -18.52 -3.57 24.53
N VAL A 133 -18.94 -2.34 24.89
CA VAL A 133 -19.69 -1.44 24.00
C VAL A 133 -18.80 -0.97 22.85
N MET A 134 -17.52 -0.72 23.12
CA MET A 134 -16.55 -0.36 22.09
C MET A 134 -16.33 -1.48 21.07
N ARG A 135 -16.17 -2.74 21.52
CA ARG A 135 -16.08 -3.90 20.60
C ARG A 135 -17.32 -4.04 19.73
N ALA A 136 -18.50 -3.94 20.32
CA ALA A 136 -19.75 -4.00 19.57
C ALA A 136 -19.83 -2.86 18.54
N ALA A 137 -19.36 -1.65 18.88
CA ALA A 137 -19.28 -0.54 17.94
C ALA A 137 -18.26 -0.80 16.80
N LEU A 138 -17.07 -1.33 17.11
CA LEU A 138 -16.05 -1.68 16.11
C LEU A 138 -16.55 -2.73 15.12
N VAL A 139 -17.18 -3.81 15.63
CA VAL A 139 -17.81 -4.85 14.78
C VAL A 139 -18.92 -4.25 13.91
N THR A 140 -19.77 -3.39 14.49
CA THR A 140 -20.84 -2.70 13.73
C THR A 140 -20.29 -1.79 12.63
N LEU A 141 -19.05 -1.31 12.78
CA LEU A 141 -18.36 -0.46 11.82
C LEU A 141 -17.42 -1.23 10.88
N GLY A 142 -17.32 -2.56 11.04
CA GLY A 142 -16.44 -3.40 10.23
C GLY A 142 -14.96 -3.27 10.53
N LEU A 143 -14.63 -2.75 11.70
CA LEU A 143 -13.26 -2.63 12.17
C LEU A 143 -12.92 -3.88 13.01
N PRO A 144 -11.68 -4.38 12.97
CA PRO A 144 -11.24 -5.44 13.86
C PRO A 144 -11.55 -5.10 15.33
N GLU A 145 -11.93 -6.09 16.13
CA GLU A 145 -12.27 -5.88 17.55
C GLU A 145 -11.14 -5.25 18.36
N ASP A 146 -9.90 -5.48 17.93
CA ASP A 146 -8.68 -4.96 18.55
C ASP A 146 -8.13 -3.71 17.84
N PHE A 147 -8.88 -3.08 16.93
CA PHE A 147 -8.44 -1.90 16.15
C PHE A 147 -7.94 -0.74 17.02
N LEU A 148 -8.49 -0.57 18.23
CA LEU A 148 -8.11 0.48 19.18
C LEU A 148 -7.08 0.01 20.22
N ARG A 149 -6.56 -1.22 20.12
CA ARG A 149 -5.56 -1.77 21.02
C ARG A 149 -4.21 -1.82 20.29
N PRO A 150 -3.31 -0.86 20.54
CA PRO A 150 -1.99 -0.82 19.90
C PRO A 150 -1.11 -2.04 20.21
N ASP A 151 -1.48 -2.83 21.23
CA ASP A 151 -0.57 -3.81 21.87
C ASP A 151 -0.88 -5.28 21.54
N ALA A 152 -1.85 -5.59 20.67
CA ALA A 152 -2.22 -7.00 20.42
C ALA A 152 -1.28 -7.75 19.46
N ASP A 153 -0.57 -7.04 18.56
CA ASP A 153 0.43 -7.65 17.64
C ASP A 153 1.58 -6.69 17.30
N SER A 154 1.96 -5.80 18.22
CA SER A 154 3.17 -4.99 18.06
C SER A 154 4.39 -5.83 18.43
N SER A 155 4.87 -6.65 17.48
CA SER A 155 6.22 -7.18 17.50
C SER A 155 7.20 -6.04 17.22
N SER A 156 7.37 -5.18 18.23
CA SER A 156 8.33 -4.10 18.30
C SER A 156 9.71 -4.65 18.67
N ASP A 157 10.42 -5.23 17.71
CA ASP A 157 11.89 -5.33 17.77
C ASP A 157 12.49 -4.34 16.77
N SER A 158 12.47 -3.07 17.16
CA SER A 158 13.34 -2.04 16.58
C SER A 158 13.93 -1.23 17.72
N ALA A 159 14.91 -1.84 18.38
CA ALA A 159 15.78 -1.17 19.34
C ALA A 159 16.76 -0.27 18.59
N THR A 160 16.44 1.02 18.49
CA THR A 160 17.41 2.04 18.09
C THR A 160 18.23 2.45 19.31
N HIS A 161 19.49 2.02 19.33
CA HIS A 161 20.71 2.58 19.97
C HIS A 161 20.67 3.21 21.38
N PRO A 162 21.76 2.99 22.14
CA PRO A 162 22.47 4.09 22.79
C PRO A 162 23.87 4.29 22.19
N LEU A 163 24.20 5.55 21.96
CA LEU A 163 25.52 6.03 21.59
C LEU A 163 26.28 6.47 22.87
N ALA A 164 27.62 6.39 22.80
CA ALA A 164 28.64 6.98 23.69
C ALA A 164 28.98 6.18 24.96
N THR A 165 30.25 5.93 25.36
CA THR A 165 31.50 6.65 25.07
C THR A 165 32.73 5.80 25.46
N LYS A 166 33.75 5.79 24.57
CA LYS A 166 35.22 5.77 24.78
C LYS A 166 35.89 5.02 25.96
N SER A 167 36.82 4.13 25.58
CA SER A 167 38.30 4.19 25.79
C SER A 167 38.91 2.90 26.37
N GLY A 168 39.96 2.41 25.71
CA GLY A 168 41.16 1.93 26.42
C GLY A 168 41.74 0.56 26.02
N THR A 169 42.87 0.64 25.31
CA THR A 169 44.07 -0.25 25.38
C THR A 169 44.10 -1.62 24.69
N SER A 170 44.68 -1.60 23.48
CA SER A 170 45.81 -2.39 22.93
C SER A 170 46.05 -3.84 23.37
N GLU A 171 46.16 -4.75 22.39
CA GLU A 171 47.37 -5.57 22.15
C GLU A 171 47.40 -6.20 20.75
N ALA A 172 48.59 -6.65 20.34
CA ALA A 172 49.14 -6.68 18.98
C ALA A 172 48.67 -7.81 18.02
N SER A 173 48.91 -7.54 16.73
CA SER A 173 48.72 -8.37 15.51
C SER A 173 49.48 -9.72 15.50
N PRO A 174 49.26 -10.60 14.49
CA PRO A 174 50.03 -10.44 13.23
C PRO A 174 49.22 -10.70 11.92
N PRO A 175 49.76 -10.28 10.76
CA PRO A 175 49.10 -10.32 9.46
C PRO A 175 49.36 -11.65 8.72
N ILE A 176 48.42 -12.06 7.84
CA ILE A 176 48.68 -13.08 6.82
C ILE A 176 48.72 -12.41 5.44
N ASN A 177 49.87 -12.60 4.80
CA ASN A 177 50.27 -12.15 3.47
C ASN A 177 49.33 -12.61 2.35
N SER A 178 49.03 -11.65 1.48
CA SER A 178 49.22 -11.66 0.02
C SER A 178 49.51 -13.01 -0.66
N HIS A 179 48.67 -13.37 -1.65
CA HIS A 179 49.17 -13.82 -2.95
C HIS A 179 48.27 -13.32 -4.09
N SER A 180 48.88 -12.43 -4.88
CA SER A 180 48.53 -12.08 -6.25
C SER A 180 48.80 -13.27 -7.18
N SER A 181 47.96 -13.47 -8.21
CA SER A 181 48.36 -13.95 -9.54
C SER A 181 47.18 -13.86 -10.52
N SER A 182 47.20 -12.82 -11.37
CA SER A 182 46.64 -12.90 -12.72
C SER A 182 47.63 -13.66 -13.61
N PRO A 183 47.14 -14.37 -14.63
CA PRO A 183 47.72 -14.15 -15.95
C PRO A 183 46.68 -13.99 -17.06
N SER A 184 47.04 -13.08 -17.97
CA SER A 184 46.48 -12.85 -19.29
C SER A 184 46.53 -14.09 -20.18
N SER A 185 45.60 -14.19 -21.13
CA SER A 185 45.79 -14.96 -22.36
C SER A 185 45.02 -14.28 -23.50
N GLU A 186 45.76 -13.58 -24.36
CA GLU A 186 45.34 -13.26 -25.72
C GLU A 186 45.25 -14.55 -26.55
N GLY A 187 44.32 -14.60 -27.50
CA GLY A 187 44.19 -15.69 -28.45
C GLY A 187 43.30 -15.29 -29.62
N GLN A 188 43.88 -14.55 -30.56
CA GLN A 188 43.36 -14.40 -31.92
C GLN A 188 43.31 -15.76 -32.62
N THR A 189 42.29 -16.02 -33.44
CA THR A 189 42.48 -16.67 -34.75
C THR A 189 41.26 -16.45 -35.63
N ALA A 190 41.53 -16.04 -36.86
CA ALA A 190 40.59 -15.75 -37.91
C ALA A 190 40.38 -16.96 -38.84
N THR A 191 39.22 -16.96 -39.52
CA THR A 191 38.90 -17.52 -40.86
C THR A 191 38.89 -19.05 -41.07
N PRO A 192 38.34 -19.55 -42.21
CA PRO A 192 37.05 -19.24 -42.86
C PRO A 192 36.32 -20.52 -43.36
N SER A 193 35.07 -20.38 -43.86
CA SER A 193 34.50 -21.16 -44.97
C SER A 193 33.34 -20.38 -45.58
#